data_AF-A0A353GRP7-F1
#
_entry.id   AF-A0A353GRP7-F1
#
_cell.length_a   1.000
_cell.length_b   1.000
_cell.length_c   1.000
_cell.angle_alpha   90.00
_cell.angle_beta   90.00
_cell.angle_gamma   90.00
#
_symmetry.space_group_name_H-M   'P 1'
#
loop_
_entity.id
_entity.type
_entity.pdbx_description
1 polymer ?
#
loop_
_entity_poly.entity_id
_entity_poly.type
_entity_poly.pdbx_seq_one_letter_code
_entity_poly.pdbx_strand_id
1 'polypeptide(L)'
;MGRVQMKDYITSGLILSGCSDDIIFVEGDLNDHFTPGKLLSADAQCECLYIAFSDGSLLNFCYDDDGIWRFTIQCQGLLLKEKITGRIETATNDVVIFHPGIKWCILGPVISKTN
;
A
#
# COMPACT_ATOMS: atom_id res chain seq x y z
N MET A 1 -15.74 -11.58 -2.31
CA MET A 1 -14.46 -10.87 -2.53
C MET A 1 -13.54 -11.79 -3.32
N GLY A 2 -13.36 -11.53 -4.62
CA GLY A 2 -12.41 -12.27 -5.42
C GLY A 2 -11.00 -11.86 -5.01
N ARG A 3 -10.28 -12.73 -4.29
CA ARG A 3 -8.84 -12.54 -4.10
C ARG A 3 -8.21 -12.47 -5.50
N VAL A 4 -7.55 -11.37 -5.83
CA VAL A 4 -6.58 -11.34 -6.94
C VAL A 4 -5.71 -12.59 -6.75
N GLN A 5 -5.68 -13.49 -7.74
CA GLN A 5 -4.94 -14.74 -7.58
C GLN A 5 -3.44 -14.42 -7.50
N MET A 6 -2.91 -14.30 -6.28
CA MET A 6 -1.51 -13.97 -5.99
C MET A 6 -0.49 -14.90 -6.66
N LYS A 7 -0.95 -16.04 -7.21
CA LYS A 7 -0.14 -16.96 -8.00
C LYS A 7 0.55 -16.32 -9.21
N ASP A 8 0.08 -15.18 -9.71
CA ASP A 8 0.70 -14.52 -10.87
C ASP A 8 1.98 -13.73 -10.50
N TYR A 9 2.29 -13.62 -9.21
CA TYR A 9 3.38 -12.80 -8.69
C TYR A 9 4.52 -13.60 -8.07
N ILE A 10 4.67 -14.89 -8.40
CA ILE A 10 5.72 -15.80 -7.86
C ILE A 10 7.16 -15.24 -8.02
N THR A 11 7.38 -14.27 -8.92
CA THR A 11 8.68 -13.60 -9.13
C THR A 11 8.78 -12.21 -8.48
N SER A 12 7.73 -11.76 -7.80
CA SER A 12 7.67 -10.46 -7.14
C SER A 12 8.35 -10.57 -5.78
N GLY A 13 9.16 -9.56 -5.46
CA GLY A 13 9.81 -9.46 -4.16
C GLY A 13 8.81 -9.18 -3.05
N LEU A 14 8.00 -8.14 -3.24
CA LEU A 14 7.01 -7.72 -2.27
C LEU A 14 5.74 -7.24 -2.97
N ILE A 15 4.59 -7.56 -2.39
CA ILE A 15 3.27 -7.06 -2.79
C ILE A 15 2.70 -6.27 -1.64
N LEU A 16 2.15 -5.10 -1.93
CA LEU A 16 1.40 -4.24 -1.02
C LEU A 16 -0.02 -4.07 -1.56
N SER A 17 -1.04 -4.32 -0.73
CA SER A 17 -2.43 -4.00 -1.08
C SER A 17 -3.32 -3.91 0.17
N GLY A 18 -4.59 -3.53 -0.01
CA GLY A 18 -5.62 -3.57 1.01
C GLY A 18 -6.35 -4.93 1.05
N CYS A 19 -6.72 -5.40 2.23
CA CYS A 19 -7.50 -6.64 2.42
C CYS A 19 -8.94 -6.38 2.93
N SER A 20 -9.13 -5.31 3.72
CA SER A 20 -10.42 -4.83 4.25
C SER A 20 -10.36 -3.31 4.43
N ASP A 21 -11.49 -2.68 4.76
CA ASP A 21 -11.63 -1.27 5.19
C ASP A 21 -10.55 -0.78 6.17
N ASP A 22 -10.02 -1.64 7.05
CA ASP A 22 -9.05 -1.24 8.07
C ASP A 22 -7.67 -1.91 7.96
N ILE A 23 -7.41 -2.68 6.89
CA ILE A 23 -6.20 -3.51 6.82
C ILE A 23 -5.45 -3.35 5.50
N ILE A 24 -4.17 -3.02 5.63
CA ILE A 24 -3.17 -3.06 4.56
C ILE A 24 -2.22 -4.21 4.87
N PHE A 25 -1.82 -4.97 3.86
CA PHE A 25 -0.88 -6.06 4.02
C PHE A 25 0.34 -5.89 3.12
N VAL A 26 1.45 -6.47 3.57
CA VAL A 26 2.64 -6.70 2.77
C VAL A 26 2.94 -8.21 2.76
N GLU A 27 3.21 -8.77 1.58
CA GLU A 27 3.48 -10.20 1.41
C GLU A 27 4.65 -10.42 0.44
N GLY A 28 5.53 -11.38 0.75
CA GLY A 28 6.76 -11.67 0.00
C GLY A 28 8.01 -11.58 0.90
N ASP A 29 8.94 -10.69 0.54
CA ASP A 29 10.17 -10.37 1.29
C ASP A 29 9.88 -9.97 2.74
N LEU A 30 8.74 -9.31 2.96
CA LEU A 30 8.14 -9.03 4.26
C LEU A 30 6.75 -9.68 4.29
N ASN A 31 6.35 -10.16 5.46
CA ASN A 31 5.02 -10.71 5.68
C ASN A 31 4.43 -10.10 6.94
N ASP A 32 3.61 -9.05 6.78
CA ASP A 32 3.02 -8.30 7.88
C ASP A 32 1.71 -7.61 7.48
N HIS A 33 0.99 -7.08 8.47
CA HIS A 33 -0.23 -6.32 8.29
C HIS A 33 -0.22 -5.05 9.13
N PHE A 34 -0.77 -3.99 8.56
CA PHE A 34 -0.94 -2.70 9.21
C PHE A 34 -2.41 -2.42 9.44
N THR A 35 -2.71 -1.75 10.55
CA THR A 35 -4.07 -1.31 10.92
C THR A 35 -4.11 0.22 10.99
N PRO A 36 -4.31 0.93 9.86
CA PRO A 36 -4.35 2.40 9.78
C PRO A 36 -5.25 3.07 10.81
N GLY A 37 -6.38 2.47 11.17
CA GLY A 37 -7.32 3.02 12.16
C GLY A 37 -6.72 3.28 13.55
N LYS A 38 -5.54 2.72 13.87
CA LYS A 38 -4.81 3.04 15.11
C LYS A 38 -3.99 4.34 15.04
N LEU A 39 -3.77 4.86 13.83
CA LEU A 39 -2.94 6.04 13.56
C LEU A 39 -3.75 7.25 13.11
N LEU A 40 -4.98 7.01 12.68
CA LEU A 40 -5.97 8.03 12.34
C LEU A 40 -6.69 8.44 13.63
N SER A 41 -6.90 9.74 13.83
CA SER A 41 -7.77 10.20 14.92
C SER A 41 -9.21 9.76 14.63
N ALA A 42 -9.99 9.42 15.67
CA ALA A 42 -11.35 8.89 15.52
C ALA A 42 -12.31 9.84 14.76
N ASP A 43 -11.95 11.13 14.66
CA ASP A 43 -12.70 12.16 13.97
C ASP A 43 -12.15 12.50 12.57
N ALA A 44 -11.02 11.91 12.16
CA ALA A 44 -10.39 12.12 10.86
C ALA A 44 -10.91 11.11 9.83
N GLN A 45 -12.17 11.29 9.42
CA GLN A 45 -12.64 10.69 8.18
C GLN A 45 -11.78 11.24 7.04
N CYS A 46 -11.04 10.37 6.34
CA CYS A 46 -10.21 10.71 5.17
C CYS A 46 -8.81 11.29 5.41
N GLU A 47 -8.13 10.97 6.51
CA GLU A 47 -6.69 11.23 6.58
C GLU A 47 -5.92 10.18 5.76
N CYS A 48 -5.26 10.65 4.70
CA CYS A 48 -4.31 9.84 3.96
C CYS A 48 -3.04 9.64 4.80
N LEU A 49 -2.46 8.45 4.72
CA LEU A 49 -1.24 8.08 5.44
C LEU A 49 -0.13 7.75 4.45
N TYR A 50 1.08 7.64 4.96
CA TYR A 50 2.25 7.34 4.14
C TYR A 50 2.85 5.99 4.53
N ILE A 51 3.34 5.28 3.52
CA ILE A 51 4.18 4.11 3.72
C ILE A 51 5.48 4.26 2.94
N ALA A 52 6.59 4.13 3.67
CA ALA A 52 7.94 4.23 3.15
C ALA A 52 8.60 2.85 3.13
N PHE A 53 9.46 2.62 2.14
CA PHE A 53 10.17 1.36 1.93
C PHE A 53 11.68 1.56 1.90
N SER A 54 12.43 0.49 2.22
CA SER A 54 13.88 0.51 2.27
C SER A 54 14.62 0.81 0.97
N ASP A 55 13.92 0.74 -0.17
CA ASP A 55 14.47 1.07 -1.49
C ASP A 55 14.35 2.57 -1.84
N GLY A 56 13.78 3.37 -0.95
CA GLY A 56 13.51 4.80 -1.15
C GLY A 56 12.11 5.10 -1.69
N SER A 57 11.27 4.09 -1.95
CA SER A 57 9.89 4.32 -2.37
C SER A 57 9.06 4.92 -1.24
N LEU A 58 8.23 5.90 -1.59
CA LEU A 58 7.26 6.51 -0.70
C LEU A 58 5.90 6.53 -1.38
N LEU A 59 4.91 5.94 -0.73
CA LEU A 59 3.54 5.90 -1.19
C LEU A 59 2.65 6.68 -0.23
N ASN A 60 1.74 7.47 -0.79
CA ASN A 60 0.58 7.95 -0.09
C ASN A 60 -0.56 6.92 -0.27
N PHE A 61 -1.31 6.62 0.77
CA PHE A 61 -2.45 5.73 0.69
C PHE A 61 -3.68 6.33 1.37
N CYS A 62 -4.83 6.19 0.71
CA CYS A 62 -6.09 6.75 1.17
C CYS A 62 -7.20 5.73 0.96
N TYR A 63 -8.16 5.71 1.88
CA TYR A 63 -9.44 5.03 1.66
C TYR A 63 -10.36 6.03 0.96
N ASP A 64 -10.78 5.72 -0.26
CA ASP A 64 -11.63 6.62 -1.04
C ASP A 64 -13.12 6.48 -0.69
N ASP A 65 -13.94 7.38 -1.23
CA ASP A 65 -15.39 7.40 -1.00
C ASP A 65 -16.10 6.15 -1.54
N ASP A 66 -15.46 5.39 -2.43
CA ASP A 66 -15.95 4.13 -2.97
C ASP A 66 -15.62 2.93 -2.06
N GLY A 67 -14.95 3.17 -0.93
CA GLY A 67 -14.55 2.14 0.02
C GLY A 67 -13.36 1.31 -0.46
N ILE A 68 -12.47 1.91 -1.25
CA ILE A 68 -11.32 1.25 -1.87
C ILE A 68 -10.02 1.90 -1.43
N TRP A 69 -9.03 1.08 -1.11
CA TRP A 69 -7.68 1.55 -0.85
C TRP A 69 -6.98 1.95 -2.15
N ARG A 70 -6.57 3.22 -2.21
CA ARG A 70 -5.84 3.82 -3.32
C ARG A 70 -4.41 4.14 -2.93
N PHE A 71 -3.45 3.76 -3.77
CA PHE A 71 -2.04 4.09 -3.58
C PHE A 71 -1.60 5.14 -4.60
N THR A 72 -0.96 6.20 -4.14
CA THR A 72 -0.32 7.22 -5.00
C THR A 72 1.18 7.20 -4.75
N ILE A 73 1.97 6.95 -5.79
CA ILE A 73 3.44 6.97 -5.71
C ILE A 73 3.90 8.42 -5.55
N GLN A 74 4.48 8.76 -4.40
CA GLN A 74 5.05 10.08 -4.13
C GLN A 74 6.53 10.13 -4.51
N CYS A 75 7.26 9.04 -4.26
CA CYS A 75 8.63 8.85 -4.68
C CYS A 75 8.81 7.40 -5.13
N GLN A 76 9.44 7.19 -6.28
CA GLN A 76 9.73 5.87 -6.81
C GLN A 76 11.16 5.48 -6.46
N GLY A 77 11.31 4.47 -5.60
CA GLY A 77 12.58 3.83 -5.28
C GLY A 77 13.01 2.83 -6.34
N LEU A 78 14.16 2.19 -6.11
CA LEU A 78 14.81 1.32 -7.10
C LEU A 78 14.09 -0.02 -7.34
N LEU A 79 13.30 -0.50 -6.36
CA LEU A 79 12.68 -1.81 -6.42
C LEU A 79 11.19 -1.73 -6.77
N LEU A 80 10.56 -0.55 -6.77
CA LEU A 80 9.17 -0.40 -7.20
C LEU A 80 9.05 -0.74 -8.68
N LYS A 81 8.32 -1.82 -8.95
CA LYS A 81 8.14 -2.37 -10.30
C LYS A 81 6.93 -1.74 -10.98
N GLU A 82 5.76 -1.86 -10.36
CA GLU A 82 4.50 -1.38 -10.94
C GLU A 82 3.43 -1.15 -9.88
N LYS A 83 2.44 -0.32 -10.23
CA LYS A 83 1.18 -0.17 -9.52
C LYS A 83 0.04 -0.60 -10.46
N ILE A 84 -0.80 -1.50 -9.99
CA ILE A 84 -2.03 -1.91 -10.64
C ILE A 84 -3.18 -1.20 -9.95
N THR A 85 -3.98 -0.47 -10.72
CA THR A 85 -5.14 0.26 -10.18
C THR A 85 -6.33 -0.68 -10.05
N GLY A 86 -6.91 -0.72 -8.86
CA GLY A 86 -8.11 -1.50 -8.56
C GLY A 86 -9.36 -0.92 -9.23
N ARG A 87 -10.44 -1.70 -9.26
CA ARG A 87 -11.69 -1.37 -9.97
C ARG A 87 -12.89 -1.37 -9.03
N ILE A 88 -13.73 -0.34 -9.16
CA ILE A 88 -14.94 -0.16 -8.35
C ILE A 88 -15.92 -1.31 -8.61
N GLU A 89 -16.10 -1.68 -9.87
CA GLU A 89 -17.08 -2.71 -10.30
C GLU A 89 -16.79 -4.08 -9.68
N THR A 90 -15.52 -4.34 -9.34
CA THR A 90 -15.08 -5.59 -8.71
C THR A 90 -14.70 -5.43 -7.24
N ALA A 91 -14.87 -4.23 -6.67
CA ALA A 91 -14.41 -3.87 -5.32
C ALA A 91 -12.96 -4.32 -5.05
N THR A 92 -12.05 -4.03 -5.97
CA THR A 92 -10.64 -4.38 -5.85
C THR A 92 -9.81 -3.17 -5.48
N ASN A 93 -8.91 -3.36 -4.52
CA ASN A 93 -7.93 -2.36 -4.09
C ASN A 93 -6.81 -2.20 -5.11
N ASP A 94 -6.10 -1.08 -5.02
CA ASP A 94 -4.84 -0.91 -5.72
C ASP A 94 -3.80 -1.94 -5.19
N VAL A 95 -2.92 -2.39 -6.08
CA VAL A 95 -1.83 -3.32 -5.76
C VAL A 95 -0.51 -2.69 -6.19
N VAL A 96 0.46 -2.65 -5.30
CA VAL A 96 1.82 -2.18 -5.60
C VAL A 96 2.78 -3.36 -5.51
N ILE A 97 3.63 -3.50 -6.51
CA ILE A 97 4.52 -4.64 -6.68
C ILE A 97 5.96 -4.14 -6.72
N PHE A 98 6.82 -4.83 -5.98
CA PHE A 98 8.26 -4.58 -5.92
C PHE A 98 9.05 -5.79 -6.44
N HIS A 99 10.23 -5.51 -6.98
CA HIS A 99 11.29 -6.50 -7.15
C HIS A 99 11.85 -6.94 -5.77
N PRO A 100 12.49 -8.13 -5.69
CA PRO A 100 13.11 -8.62 -4.46
C PRO A 100 14.16 -7.67 -3.88
N GLY A 101 14.23 -7.60 -2.55
CA GLY A 101 15.24 -6.88 -1.79
C GLY A 101 14.70 -5.85 -0.80
N ILE A 102 13.38 -5.77 -0.58
CA ILE A 102 12.82 -4.89 0.45
C ILE A 102 13.17 -5.45 1.83
N LYS A 103 13.71 -4.61 2.71
CA LYS A 103 14.22 -5.00 4.05
C LYS A 103 13.34 -4.50 5.18
N TRP A 104 12.64 -3.39 4.96
CA TRP A 104 11.71 -2.80 5.91
C TRP A 104 10.69 -1.94 5.19
N CYS A 105 9.54 -1.77 5.82
CA CYS A 105 8.59 -0.72 5.50
C CYS A 105 8.08 -0.09 6.79
N ILE A 106 7.71 1.19 6.74
CA ILE A 106 7.21 1.94 7.89
C ILE A 106 5.99 2.72 7.43
N LEU A 107 4.95 2.66 8.25
CA LEU A 107 3.71 3.41 8.06
C LEU A 107 3.68 4.58 9.04
N GLY A 108 3.34 5.78 8.56
CA GLY A 108 3.24 6.98 9.38
C GLY A 108 2.30 8.05 8.81
N PRO A 109 1.80 8.96 9.66
CA PRO A 109 0.82 9.98 9.24
C PRO A 109 1.42 11.23 8.62
N VAL A 110 2.70 11.51 8.85
CA VAL A 110 3.34 12.76 8.44
C VAL A 110 4.68 12.50 7.79
N ILE A 111 4.98 13.26 6.73
CA ILE A 111 6.27 13.30 6.06
C ILE A 111 6.79 14.73 6.01
N SER A 112 8.11 14.89 6.05
CA SER A 112 8.76 16.17 5.74
C SER A 112 9.29 16.10 4.30
N LYS A 113 9.03 17.13 3.51
CA LYS A 113 9.52 17.24 2.13
C LYS A 113 10.06 18.64 1.86
N THR A 114 11.16 18.72 1.13
CA THR A 114 11.59 19.95 0.46
C THR A 114 10.78 20.13 -0.82
N ASN A 115 10.33 21.36 -1.08
CA ASN A 115 9.65 21.74 -2.32
C ASN A 115 10.62 21.73 -3.50
#